data_AF-A0A2P2C2F2-F1
#
_entry.id   AF-A0A2P2C2F2-F1
#
_cell.length_a   1.000
_cell.length_b   1.000
_cell.length_c   1.000
_cell.angle_alpha   90.00
_cell.angle_beta   90.00
_cell.angle_gamma   90.00
#
_symmetry.space_group_name_H-M   'P 1'
#
loop_
_entity.id
_entity.type
_entity.pdbx_description
1 polymer ?
#
loop_
_entity_poly.entity_id
_entity_poly.type
_entity_poly.pdbx_seq_one_letter_code
_entity_poly.pdbx_strand_id
1 'polypeptide(L)' 'MLAIILMMTLGVLVAAAVGVYVAYPHRGEKMPVAPQLGTAMRKGVDALPTLEDSESRV' A
#
# COMPACT_ATOMS: atom_id res chain seq x y z
N MET A 1 -12.49 -28.59 2.22
CA MET A 1 -12.31 -27.82 3.47
C MET A 1 -11.03 -26.98 3.43
N LEU A 2 -9.84 -27.56 3.27
CA LEU A 2 -8.56 -26.84 3.26
C LEU A 2 -8.50 -25.66 2.26
N ALA A 3 -8.93 -25.88 1.00
CA ALA A 3 -8.91 -24.84 -0.02
C ALA A 3 -9.78 -23.62 0.35
N ILE A 4 -10.91 -23.86 1.02
CA ILE A 4 -11.81 -22.79 1.49
C ILE A 4 -11.12 -21.98 2.59
N ILE A 5 -10.47 -22.65 3.54
CA ILE A 5 -9.71 -21.99 4.60
C ILE A 5 -8.61 -21.14 3.99
N LEU A 6 -7.83 -21.67 3.04
CA LEU A 6 -6.76 -20.93 2.37
C LEU A 6 -7.28 -19.68 1.66
N MET A 7 -8.38 -19.79 0.92
CA MET A 7 -8.97 -18.65 0.23
C MET A 7 -9.52 -17.59 1.18
N MET A 8 -10.16 -18.01 2.27
CA MET A 8 -10.64 -17.10 3.31
C MET A 8 -9.47 -16.38 3.99
N THR A 9 -8.43 -17.11 4.37
CA THR A 9 -7.21 -16.52 4.94
C THR A 9 -6.55 -15.54 3.97
N LEU A 10 -6.44 -15.90 2.69
CA LEU A 10 -5.92 -15.01 1.66
C LEU A 10 -6.72 -13.72 1.57
N GLY A 11 -8.06 -13.81 1.57
CA GLY A 11 -8.94 -12.64 1.56
C GLY A 11 -8.72 -11.72 2.76
N VAL A 12 -8.61 -12.28 3.97
CA VAL A 12 -8.31 -11.52 5.18
C VAL A 12 -6.94 -10.85 5.10
N LEU A 13 -5.92 -11.54 4.58
CA LEU A 13 -4.58 -10.98 4.40
C LEU A 13 -4.58 -9.81 3.40
N VAL A 14 -5.30 -9.92 2.28
CA VAL A 14 -5.42 -8.81 1.32
C VAL A 14 -6.14 -7.62 1.95
N ALA A 15 -7.24 -7.84 2.67
CA ALA A 15 -7.98 -6.76 3.33
C ALA A 15 -7.11 -6.04 4.38
N ALA A 16 -6.36 -6.80 5.19
CA ALA A 16 -5.42 -6.24 6.15
C ALA A 16 -4.31 -5.43 5.46
N ALA A 17 -3.76 -5.93 4.36
CA ALA A 17 -2.73 -5.24 3.58
C ALA A 17 -3.24 -3.89 3.03
N VAL A 18 -4.47 -3.86 2.52
CA VAL A 18 -5.11 -2.61 2.04
C VAL A 18 -5.28 -1.64 3.21
N GLY A 19 -5.80 -2.09 4.35
CA GLY A 19 -5.98 -1.23 5.53
C GLY A 19 -4.66 -0.64 6.02
N VAL A 20 -3.60 -1.46 6.04
CA VAL A 20 -2.23 -1.03 6.37
C VAL A 20 -1.71 0.03 5.38
N TYR A 21 -1.90 -0.18 4.07
CA TYR A 21 -1.46 0.76 3.05
C TYR A 21 -2.20 2.11 3.16
N VAL A 22 -3.49 2.09 3.45
CA VAL A 22 -4.25 3.32 3.66
C VAL A 22 -3.79 4.05 4.93
N ALA A 23 -3.52 3.31 6.01
CA ALA A 23 -3.20 3.91 7.31
C ALA A 23 -1.80 4.55 7.37
N TYR A 24 -0.77 3.87 6.86
CA TYR A 24 0.62 4.28 7.08
C TYR A 24 1.27 4.97 5.86
N PRO A 25 1.33 4.39 4.65
CA PRO A 25 1.99 5.05 3.52
C PRO A 25 1.20 6.22 2.89
N HIS A 26 -0.13 6.35 3.05
CA HIS A 26 -0.86 7.50 2.48
C HIS A 26 -0.51 8.85 3.14
N ARG A 27 -0.01 8.86 4.38
CA ARG A 27 0.33 10.10 5.13
C ARG A 27 1.83 10.38 5.24
N GLY A 28 2.68 9.56 4.61
CA GLY A 28 4.13 9.66 4.79
C GLY A 28 4.64 9.16 6.15
N GLU A 29 3.77 8.56 6.97
CA GLU A 29 4.15 7.93 8.24
C GLU A 29 4.79 6.56 8.00
N LYS A 30 5.87 6.27 8.73
CA LYS A 30 6.60 5.01 8.61
C LYS A 30 5.80 3.90 9.31
N MET A 31 5.65 2.77 8.64
CA MET A 31 5.07 1.56 9.21
C MET A 31 5.82 1.14 10.48
N PRO A 32 5.18 1.10 11.67
CA PRO A 32 5.88 0.95 12.95
C PRO A 32 6.52 -0.44 13.14
N VAL A 33 5.91 -1.48 12.58
CA VAL A 33 6.36 -2.88 12.71
C VAL A 33 7.25 -3.37 11.57
N ALA A 34 7.22 -2.71 10.40
CA ALA A 34 8.01 -3.11 9.24
C ALA A 34 8.48 -1.88 8.43
N PRO A 35 9.45 -1.11 8.96
CA PRO A 35 9.92 0.13 8.32
C PRO A 35 10.43 -0.09 6.89
N GLN A 36 11.02 -1.25 6.64
CA GLN A 36 11.58 -1.67 5.35
C GLN A 36 10.49 -1.77 4.25
N LEU A 37 9.29 -2.21 4.63
CA LEU A 37 8.14 -2.33 3.73
C LEU A 37 7.67 -0.93 3.28
N GLY A 38 7.64 0.03 4.20
CA GLY A 38 7.33 1.43 3.90
C GLY A 38 8.35 2.07 2.97
N THR A 39 9.63 1.77 3.13
CA THR A 39 10.70 2.24 2.23
C THR A 39 10.56 1.65 0.81
N ALA A 40 10.25 0.35 0.70
CA ALA A 40 10.06 -0.29 -0.60
C ALA A 40 8.82 0.25 -1.35
N MET A 41 7.71 0.43 -0.63
CA MET A 41 6.49 1.02 -1.21
C MET A 41 6.71 2.47 -1.64
N ARG A 42 7.39 3.29 -0.83
CA ARG A 42 7.72 4.68 -1.18
C ARG A 42 8.61 4.77 -2.42
N LYS A 43 9.62 3.91 -2.52
CA LYS A 43 10.48 3.83 -3.71
C LYS A 43 9.71 3.46 -4.98
N GLY A 44 8.68 2.60 -4.86
CA GLY A 44 7.79 2.26 -5.97
C GLY A 44 6.91 3.43 -6.42
N VAL A 45 6.37 4.19 -5.47
CA VAL A 45 5.58 5.41 -5.75
C VAL A 45 6.45 6.50 -6.37
N ASP A 46 7.64 6.76 -5.82
CA ASP A 46 8.57 7.76 -6.33
C ASP A 46 9.08 7.43 -7.76
N ALA A 47 9.01 6.16 -8.17
CA ALA A 47 9.38 5.72 -9.52
C ALA A 47 8.24 5.85 -10.55
N LEU A 48 7.01 6.12 -10.12
CA LEU A 48 5.91 6.36 -11.04
C LEU A 48 5.99 7.78 -11.59
N PRO A 49 5.76 7.99 -12.90
CA PRO A 49 5.63 9.32 -13.46
C PRO A 49 4.46 10.02 -12.76
N THR A 50 4.76 11.07 -12.01
CA THR A 50 3.73 11.95 -11.43
C THR A 50 3.15 12.81 -12.54
N LEU A 51 1.84 13.09 -12.49
CA LEU A 51 1.25 14.14 -13.31
C LEU A 51 1.92 15.46 -12.91
N GLU A 52 2.63 16.10 -13.85
CA GLU A 52 3.13 17.46 -13.63
C GLU A 52 1.94 18.42 -13.52
N ASP A 53 2.04 19.44 -12.66
CA ASP A 53 1.00 20.44 -12.32
C ASP A 53 0.37 21.22 -13.51
N SER A 54 0.77 20.89 -14.74
CA SER A 54 0.34 21.48 -16.01
C SER A 54 -1.16 21.32 -16.30
N GLU A 55 -1.91 20.51 -15.55
CA GLU A 55 -3.36 20.34 -15.72
C GLU A 55 -4.20 21.14 -14.69
N SER A 56 -3.57 21.90 -13.78
CA SER A 56 -4.28 22.71 -12.76
C SER A 56 -4.75 24.09 -13.24
N ARG A 57 -4.55 24.42 -14.53
CA ARG A 57 -4.90 25.72 -15.11
C ARG A 57 -5.73 25.55 -16.38
N VAL A 58 -7.00 25.17 -16.22
CA VAL A 58 -8.05 25.45 -17.20
C VAL A 58 -9.28 25.97 -16.48
#